data_AF-A0A7X7AW32-F1
#
_entry.id   AF-A0A7X7AW32-F1
#
_cell.length_a   1.000
_cell.length_b   1.000
_cell.length_c   1.000
_cell.angle_alpha   90.00
_cell.angle_beta   90.00
_cell.angle_gamma   90.00
#
_symmetry.space_group_name_H-M   'P 1'
#
loop_
_entity.id
_entity.type
_entity.pdbx_description
1 polymer ?
#
loop_
_entity_poly.entity_id
_entity_poly.type
_entity_poly.pdbx_seq_one_letter_code
_entity_poly.pdbx_strand_id
1 'polypeptide(L)'
;MAKIKKLDKHLMNMIAAGEVVERPAGIVKELVDNAIDAKATIIEVIVKEGGIDLIQVIENGIVMSKEDAILSFERHATSKIENEADLWAIGTLGFRGEALPSIASVSRVHLIT
;
A
#
# COMPACT_ATOMS: atom_id res chain seq x y z
N MET A 1 -20.49 -29.56 -15.15
CA MET A 1 -20.51 -28.18 -14.60
C MET A 1 -19.54 -28.09 -13.44
N ALA A 2 -18.70 -27.05 -13.38
CA ALA A 2 -17.83 -26.82 -12.24
C ALA A 2 -18.64 -26.31 -11.03
N LYS A 3 -18.38 -26.85 -9.84
CA LYS A 3 -19.00 -26.36 -8.59
C LYS A 3 -18.32 -25.06 -8.15
N ILE A 4 -19.09 -24.02 -7.88
CA ILE A 4 -18.61 -22.75 -7.32
C ILE A 4 -18.07 -23.01 -5.90
N LYS A 5 -16.94 -22.39 -5.54
CA LYS A 5 -16.30 -22.50 -4.23
C LYS A 5 -15.83 -21.12 -3.74
N LYS A 6 -15.85 -20.90 -2.42
CA LYS A 6 -15.19 -19.74 -1.81
C LYS A 6 -13.67 -19.91 -1.93
N LEU A 7 -12.99 -18.83 -2.30
CA LEU A 7 -11.54 -18.77 -2.29
C LEU A 7 -11.03 -18.65 -0.84
N ASP A 8 -9.84 -19.17 -0.58
CA ASP A 8 -9.18 -18.89 0.70
C ASP A 8 -8.65 -17.45 0.76
N LYS A 9 -8.37 -16.98 1.98
CA LYS A 9 -7.94 -15.60 2.24
C LYS A 9 -6.64 -15.24 1.51
N HIS A 10 -5.71 -16.17 1.38
CA HIS A 10 -4.43 -15.91 0.73
C HIS A 10 -4.64 -15.70 -0.78
N LEU A 11 -5.41 -16.57 -1.42
CA LEU A 11 -5.73 -16.44 -2.84
C LEU A 11 -6.53 -15.17 -3.15
N MET A 12 -7.49 -14.79 -2.29
CA MET A 12 -8.18 -13.50 -2.41
C MET A 12 -7.20 -12.32 -2.38
N ASN A 13 -6.22 -12.36 -1.47
CA ASN A 13 -5.23 -11.30 -1.32
C ASN A 13 -4.31 -11.18 -2.54
N MET A 14 -3.96 -12.30 -3.17
CA MET A 14 -3.15 -12.32 -4.39
C MET A 14 -3.90 -11.72 -5.58
N ILE A 15 -5.21 -11.99 -5.70
CA ILE A 15 -6.04 -11.44 -6.77
C ILE A 15 -6.18 -9.92 -6.62
N ALA A 16 -6.50 -9.45 -5.41
CA ALA A 16 -6.59 -8.02 -5.12
C ALA A 16 -5.26 -7.30 -5.35
N ALA A 17 -4.14 -7.95 -5.04
CA ALA A 17 -2.82 -7.42 -5.35
C ALA A 17 -2.58 -7.29 -6.86
N GLY A 18 -3.08 -8.19 -7.71
CA GLY A 18 -2.96 -8.04 -9.16
C GLY A 18 -3.61 -6.77 -9.73
N GLU A 19 -4.68 -6.27 -9.09
CA GLU A 19 -5.36 -5.04 -9.50
C GLU A 19 -4.64 -3.76 -8.99
N VAL A 20 -3.92 -3.87 -7.88
CA VAL A 20 -3.19 -2.76 -7.23
C VAL A 20 -1.71 -2.72 -7.64
N VAL A 21 -1.13 -3.87 -7.95
CA VAL A 21 0.30 -4.17 -8.09
C VAL A 21 0.53 -4.96 -9.39
N GLU A 22 -0.02 -4.49 -10.50
CA GLU A 22 0.14 -5.17 -11.81
C GLU A 22 1.61 -5.13 -12.30
N ARG A 23 2.33 -4.05 -11.97
CA ARG A 23 3.71 -3.79 -12.41
C ARG A 23 4.52 -3.13 -11.29
N PRO A 24 5.87 -3.29 -11.25
CA PRO A 24 6.74 -2.64 -10.27
C PRO A 24 6.51 -1.13 -10.13
N ALA A 25 6.21 -0.44 -11.24
CA ALA A 25 5.88 0.98 -11.24
C ALA A 25 4.64 1.34 -10.40
N GLY A 26 3.65 0.43 -10.32
CA GLY A 26 2.46 0.61 -9.47
C GLY A 26 2.83 0.61 -7.99
N ILE A 27 3.74 -0.26 -7.57
CA ILE A 27 4.27 -0.28 -6.19
C ILE A 27 4.96 1.04 -5.88
N VAL A 28 5.84 1.51 -6.77
CA VAL A 28 6.52 2.80 -6.59
C VAL A 28 5.51 3.93 -6.46
N LYS A 29 4.51 3.97 -7.33
CA LYS A 29 3.46 5.00 -7.31
C LYS A 29 2.71 5.01 -5.97
N GLU A 30 2.25 3.85 -5.48
CA GLU A 30 1.52 3.78 -4.20
C GLU A 30 2.39 4.18 -2.99
N LEU A 31 3.68 3.79 -2.97
CA LEU A 31 4.60 4.18 -1.90
C LEU A 31 4.92 5.69 -1.92
N VAL A 32 5.11 6.27 -3.11
CA VAL A 32 5.33 7.70 -3.29
C VAL A 32 4.08 8.51 -2.92
N ASP A 33 2.90 8.05 -3.32
CA ASP A 33 1.62 8.68 -2.94
C ASP A 33 1.45 8.71 -1.41
N ASN A 34 1.84 7.63 -0.71
CA ASN A 34 1.85 7.60 0.74
C ASN A 34 2.84 8.60 1.35
N ALA A 35 4.04 8.74 0.79
CA ALA A 35 5.01 9.72 1.25
C ALA A 35 4.51 11.17 1.07
N ILE A 36 3.86 11.47 -0.06
CA ILE A 36 3.23 12.78 -0.31
C ILE A 36 2.10 13.04 0.69
N ASP A 37 1.24 12.05 0.94
CA ASP A 37 0.18 12.16 1.94
C ASP A 37 0.75 12.41 3.36
N ALA A 38 1.90 11.81 3.67
CA ALA A 38 2.67 12.05 4.90
C ALA A 38 3.41 13.40 4.93
N LYS A 39 3.19 14.27 3.94
CA LYS A 39 3.80 15.61 3.82
C LYS A 39 5.32 15.60 3.67
N ALA A 40 5.88 14.52 3.11
CA ALA A 40 7.29 14.49 2.75
C ALA A 40 7.62 15.62 1.78
N THR A 41 8.80 16.21 1.97
CA THR A 41 9.37 17.25 1.08
C THR A 41 10.51 16.70 0.24
N ILE A 42 11.09 15.58 0.66
CA ILE A 42 12.14 14.83 -0.02
C ILE A 42 11.69 13.38 -0.07
N ILE A 43 11.70 12.81 -1.27
CA ILE A 43 11.38 11.40 -1.52
C ILE A 43 12.46 10.85 -2.43
N GLU A 44 13.22 9.88 -1.93
CA GLU A 44 14.22 9.14 -2.69
C GLU A 44 13.66 7.77 -3.07
N VAL A 45 13.77 7.43 -4.35
CA VAL A 45 13.29 6.15 -4.89
C VAL A 45 14.47 5.39 -5.48
N ILE A 46 14.76 4.22 -4.90
CA ILE A 46 15.83 3.33 -5.33
C ILE A 46 15.19 2.09 -5.95
N VAL A 47 15.58 1.77 -7.18
CA VAL A 47 15.05 0.64 -7.96
C VAL A 47 16.20 -0.19 -8.49
N LYS A 48 16.14 -1.52 -8.31
CA LYS A 48 17.08 -2.48 -8.91
C LYS A 48 16.35 -3.46 -9.82
N GLU A 49 16.97 -3.79 -10.95
CA GLU A 49 16.43 -4.70 -11.96
C GLU A 49 14.97 -4.38 -12.36
N GLY A 50 14.67 -3.10 -12.60
CA GLY A 50 13.32 -2.66 -12.96
C GLY A 50 12.29 -2.79 -11.83
N GLY A 51 12.74 -3.02 -10.59
CA GLY A 51 11.91 -3.18 -9.40
C GLY A 51 11.54 -4.62 -9.08
N ILE A 52 12.10 -5.59 -9.81
CA ILE A 52 11.93 -7.02 -9.54
C ILE A 52 12.78 -7.47 -8.35
N ASP A 53 14.02 -6.99 -8.29
CA ASP A 53 14.94 -7.30 -7.18
C ASP A 53 14.64 -6.41 -5.95
N LEU A 54 14.54 -5.09 -6.17
CA LEU A 54 14.34 -4.13 -5.08
C LEU A 54 13.55 -2.90 -5.54
N ILE A 55 12.59 -2.52 -4.70
CA ILE A 55 12.01 -1.18 -4.64
C ILE A 55 12.19 -0.68 -3.21
N GLN A 56 12.80 0.48 -3.05
CA GLN A 56 12.95 1.15 -1.77
C GLN A 56 12.57 2.61 -1.93
N VAL A 57 11.67 3.08 -1.06
CA VAL A 57 11.24 4.48 -0.98
C VAL A 57 11.63 5.01 0.39
N ILE A 58 12.41 6.08 0.40
CA ILE A 58 12.91 6.76 1.60
C ILE A 58 12.37 8.17 1.57
N GLU A 59 11.80 8.63 2.67
CA GLU A 59 11.11 9.92 2.74
C GLU A 59 11.33 10.58 4.10
N ASN A 60 10.97 11.87 4.21
CA ASN A 60 11.19 12.71 5.39
C ASN A 60 9.90 13.34 5.95
N GLY A 61 8.77 12.73 5.67
CA GLY A 61 7.45 13.10 6.13
C GLY A 61 7.15 12.63 7.55
N ILE A 62 5.86 12.63 7.87
CA ILE A 62 5.35 12.27 9.18
C ILE A 62 5.44 10.75 9.36
N VAL A 63 6.12 10.34 10.44
CA VAL A 63 6.30 8.94 10.82
C VAL A 63 5.05 8.33 11.44
N MET A 64 4.96 7.01 11.39
CA MET A 64 3.95 6.22 12.09
C MET A 64 4.41 5.85 13.50
N SER A 65 3.45 5.72 14.43
CA SER A 65 3.71 5.00 15.67
C SER A 65 3.96 3.50 15.41
N LYS A 66 4.48 2.78 16.40
CA LYS A 66 4.69 1.32 16.26
C LYS A 66 3.37 0.59 16.03
N GLU A 67 2.33 1.00 16.73
CA GLU A 67 0.99 0.43 16.65
C GLU A 67 0.38 0.70 15.26
N ASP A 68 0.51 1.93 14.77
CA ASP A 68 0.03 2.30 13.43
C ASP A 68 0.81 1.60 12.32
N ALA A 69 2.13 1.44 12.49
CA ALA A 69 2.96 0.71 11.53
C ALA A 69 2.48 -0.74 11.37
N ILE A 70 2.10 -1.41 12.46
CA ILE A 70 1.51 -2.76 12.41
C ILE A 70 0.13 -2.71 11.76
N LEU A 71 -0.74 -1.79 12.19
CA LEU A 71 -2.10 -1.66 11.69
C LEU A 71 -2.16 -1.32 10.19
N SER A 72 -1.16 -0.60 9.67
CA SER A 72 -1.06 -0.21 8.25
C SER A 72 -0.96 -1.40 7.28
N PHE A 73 -0.64 -2.59 7.79
CA PHE A 73 -0.63 -3.85 7.02
C PHE A 73 -1.93 -4.65 7.16
N GLU A 74 -2.94 -4.15 7.88
CA GLU A 74 -4.29 -4.70 7.84
C GLU A 74 -5.09 -4.13 6.66
N ARG A 75 -5.99 -4.94 6.09
CA ARG A 75 -6.89 -4.46 5.03
C ARG A 75 -7.93 -3.52 5.62
N HIS A 76 -8.33 -2.53 4.82
CA HIS A 76 -9.33 -1.52 5.19
C HIS A 76 -8.93 -0.66 6.40
N ALA A 77 -7.63 -0.57 6.72
CA ALA A 77 -7.11 0.30 7.76
C ALA A 77 -6.46 1.55 7.13
N THR A 78 -6.88 2.75 7.54
CA THR A 78 -6.33 4.00 7.03
C THR A 78 -6.50 5.15 8.02
N SER A 79 -5.58 6.12 7.98
CA SER A 79 -5.66 7.38 8.72
C SER A 79 -6.23 8.55 7.90
N LYS A 80 -6.62 8.29 6.65
CA LYS A 80 -6.88 9.33 5.64
C LYS A 80 -8.36 9.70 5.48
N ILE A 81 -9.25 8.79 5.87
CA ILE A 81 -10.70 8.97 5.92
C ILE A 81 -11.26 8.23 7.15
N GLU A 82 -12.36 8.71 7.71
CA GLU A 82 -13.02 8.10 8.87
C GLU A 82 -14.51 7.82 8.60
N ASN A 83 -15.16 8.63 7.76
CA ASN A 83 -16.59 8.56 7.54
C ASN A 83 -16.99 8.75 6.07
N GLU A 84 -18.28 8.58 5.77
CA GLU A 84 -18.81 8.70 4.40
C GLU A 84 -18.65 10.10 3.81
N ALA A 85 -18.69 11.16 4.61
CA ALA A 85 -18.51 12.52 4.12
C ALA A 85 -17.10 12.74 3.56
N ASP A 86 -16.09 12.12 4.17
CA ASP A 86 -14.69 12.18 3.70
C ASP A 86 -14.54 11.52 2.32
N LEU A 87 -15.32 10.48 2.02
CA LEU A 87 -15.32 9.82 0.70
C LEU A 87 -15.78 10.75 -0.43
N TRP A 88 -16.65 11.72 -0.12
CA TRP A 88 -17.11 12.73 -1.08
C TRP A 88 -16.15 13.92 -1.21
N ALA A 89 -15.14 14.02 -0.34
CA ALA A 89 -14.20 15.14 -0.26
C ALA A 89 -12.74 14.65 -0.06
N ILE A 90 -12.29 13.72 -0.92
CA ILE A 90 -10.97 13.10 -0.81
C ILE A 90 -9.86 14.15 -1.01
N GLY A 91 -9.06 14.36 0.03
CA GLY A 91 -7.92 15.29 0.05
C GLY A 91 -6.54 14.64 -0.02
N THR A 92 -6.49 13.32 -0.18
CA THR A 92 -5.27 12.50 -0.18
C THR A 92 -5.19 11.63 -1.43
N LEU A 93 -3.99 11.17 -1.76
CA LEU A 93 -3.75 10.33 -2.94
C LEU A 93 -4.18 8.87 -2.70
N GLY A 94 -4.02 8.39 -1.47
CA GLY A 94 -4.60 7.12 -1.02
C GLY A 94 -5.72 7.32 0.00
N PHE A 95 -6.61 6.33 0.14
CA PHE A 95 -7.67 6.35 1.18
C PHE A 95 -8.31 4.98 1.43
N ARG A 96 -7.98 3.95 0.64
CA ARG A 96 -8.66 2.65 0.71
C ARG A 96 -8.14 1.72 1.81
N GLY A 97 -6.94 1.97 2.32
CA GLY A 97 -6.27 1.06 3.26
C GLY A 97 -5.83 -0.28 2.65
N GLU A 98 -5.54 -0.29 1.33
CA GLU A 98 -5.28 -1.54 0.59
C GLU A 98 -3.86 -1.66 0.03
N ALA A 99 -3.09 -0.58 -0.06
CA ALA A 99 -1.80 -0.57 -0.76
C ALA A 99 -0.75 -1.47 -0.08
N LEU A 100 -0.38 -1.16 1.17
CA LEU A 100 0.61 -1.92 1.93
C LEU A 100 0.23 -3.42 2.12
N PRO A 101 -1.00 -3.80 2.51
CA PRO A 101 -1.37 -5.21 2.61
C PRO A 101 -1.34 -5.94 1.26
N SER A 102 -1.63 -5.24 0.16
CA SER A 102 -1.56 -5.83 -1.19
C SER A 102 -0.13 -5.98 -1.68
N ILE A 103 0.77 -5.04 -1.37
CA ILE A 103 2.20 -5.19 -1.66
C ILE A 103 2.79 -6.34 -0.83
N ALA A 104 2.45 -6.42 0.45
CA ALA A 104 2.95 -7.46 1.37
C ALA A 104 2.45 -8.88 1.04
N SER A 105 1.33 -9.04 0.34
CA SER A 105 0.83 -10.36 -0.05
C SER A 105 1.64 -11.01 -1.17
N VAL A 106 2.35 -10.20 -1.99
CA VAL A 106 3.09 -10.66 -3.18
C VAL A 106 4.60 -10.39 -3.09
N SER A 107 5.10 -9.81 -2.01
CA SER A 107 6.51 -9.43 -1.85
C SER A 107 7.00 -9.61 -0.42
N ARG A 108 8.32 -9.46 -0.21
CA ARG A 108 8.90 -9.35 1.13
C ARG A 108 9.06 -7.88 1.46
N VAL A 109 8.38 -7.41 2.49
CA VAL A 109 8.37 -6.00 2.89
C VAL A 109 9.16 -5.79 4.17
N HIS A 110 9.95 -4.71 4.20
CA HIS A 110 10.56 -4.19 5.41
C HIS A 110 10.18 -2.71 5.52
N LEU A 111 9.56 -2.34 6.64
CA LEU A 111 9.18 -0.97 6.95
C LEU A 111 10.04 -0.46 8.10
N ILE A 112 10.61 0.74 7.93
CA ILE A 112 11.31 1.49 8.96
C ILE A 112 10.61 2.84 9.03
N THR A 113 10.19 3.25 10.21
CA THR A 113 9.46 4.50 10.47
C THR A 113 9.80 5.01 11.86
#